data_AF-A0A2G8KN50-F1
#
_entry.id   AF-A0A2G8KN50-F1
#
_cell.length_a   1.000
_cell.length_b   1.000
_cell.length_c   1.000
_cell.angle_alpha   90.00
_cell.angle_beta   90.00
_cell.angle_gamma   90.00
#
_symmetry.space_group_name_H-M   'P 1'
#
loop_
_entity.id
_entity.type
_entity.pdbx_description
1 polymer ?
#
loop_
_entity_poly.entity_id
_entity_poly.type
_entity_poly.pdbx_seq_one_letter_code
_entity_poly.pdbx_strand_id
1 'polypeptide(L)'
;MADSAPELKRDSTMKATAEEGAEFLKRQGGEDLVYTEDAEKPKLTKDTTIQATVKEAEKILENENIDEDAKTRGDQERIDAAKAESEPPKVPRENTMVATAAEGKEILGDEEVGETRAQTKVIKEAAEVTAGGDAKEENEASLKRTSTMADTIQEGEEFLKKQKTSNGDSETKKEEAPAQEAS
;
A
#
# COMPACT_ATOMS: atom_id res chain seq x y z
N MET A 1 -96.07 2.49 21.51
CA MET A 1 -95.52 1.20 21.03
C MET A 1 -94.11 1.50 20.58
N ALA A 2 -93.12 0.95 21.29
CA ALA A 2 -91.71 1.16 20.98
C ALA A 2 -91.27 -0.01 20.09
N ASP A 3 -91.10 0.27 18.80
CA ASP A 3 -90.62 -0.72 17.83
C ASP A 3 -89.14 -1.04 18.14
N SER A 4 -88.93 -2.25 18.63
CA SER A 4 -87.60 -2.82 18.87
C SER A 4 -86.89 -2.99 17.53
N ALA A 5 -85.76 -2.31 17.37
CA ALA A 5 -84.93 -2.41 16.19
C ALA A 5 -84.34 -3.83 16.07
N PRO A 6 -84.37 -4.47 14.89
CA PRO A 6 -83.84 -5.81 14.70
C PRO A 6 -82.31 -5.82 14.85
N GLU A 7 -81.80 -6.60 15.82
CA GLU A 7 -80.37 -6.88 15.96
C GLU A 7 -79.87 -7.72 14.78
N LEU A 8 -79.17 -7.09 13.84
CA LEU A 8 -78.43 -7.80 12.80
C LEU A 8 -77.27 -8.56 13.44
N LYS A 9 -77.38 -9.89 13.53
CA LYS A 9 -76.29 -10.79 13.88
C LYS A 9 -75.20 -10.68 12.81
N ARG A 10 -74.12 -9.94 13.11
CA ARG A 10 -72.93 -9.74 12.26
C ARG A 10 -72.06 -10.99 12.07
N ASP A 11 -72.64 -12.17 12.24
CA ASP A 11 -71.90 -13.43 12.33
C ASP A 11 -71.83 -14.22 11.02
N SER A 12 -72.43 -13.76 9.92
CA SER A 12 -72.70 -14.68 8.79
C SER A 12 -71.59 -14.79 7.73
N THR A 13 -70.74 -13.79 7.53
CA THR A 13 -69.75 -13.84 6.43
C THR A 13 -68.44 -14.50 6.82
N MET A 14 -67.86 -14.12 7.97
CA MET A 14 -66.56 -14.66 8.39
C MET A 14 -66.63 -16.15 8.74
N LYS A 15 -67.73 -16.62 9.34
CA LYS A 15 -67.95 -18.04 9.65
C LYS A 15 -68.12 -18.86 8.37
N ALA A 16 -68.89 -18.37 7.40
CA ALA A 16 -69.08 -19.04 6.12
C ALA A 16 -67.75 -19.19 5.35
N THR A 17 -66.92 -18.14 5.32
CA THR A 17 -65.61 -18.20 4.65
C THR A 17 -64.64 -19.17 5.36
N ALA A 18 -64.71 -19.26 6.69
CA ALA A 18 -63.90 -20.22 7.45
C ALA A 18 -64.32 -21.67 7.17
N GLU A 19 -65.63 -21.94 7.08
CA GLU A 19 -66.16 -23.26 6.74
C GLU A 19 -65.81 -23.68 5.31
N GLU A 20 -65.98 -22.78 4.33
CA GLU A 20 -65.60 -23.02 2.93
C GLU A 20 -64.08 -23.26 2.78
N GLY A 21 -63.26 -22.50 3.51
CA GLY A 21 -61.80 -22.68 3.53
C GLY A 21 -61.39 -24.04 4.11
N ALA A 22 -62.06 -24.50 5.16
CA ALA A 22 -61.81 -25.81 5.76
C ALA A 22 -62.20 -26.95 4.80
N GLU A 23 -63.32 -26.85 4.09
CA GLU A 23 -63.68 -27.83 3.06
C GLU A 23 -62.70 -27.86 1.89
N PHE A 24 -62.24 -26.68 1.44
CA PHE A 24 -61.25 -26.58 0.37
C PHE A 24 -59.94 -27.29 0.73
N LEU A 25 -59.45 -27.09 1.96
CA LEU A 25 -58.24 -27.75 2.47
C LEU A 25 -58.42 -29.27 2.57
N LYS A 26 -59.59 -29.75 3.02
CA LYS A 26 -59.92 -31.19 3.03
C LYS A 26 -59.87 -31.80 1.63
N ARG A 27 -60.41 -31.12 0.61
CA ARG A 27 -60.38 -31.60 -0.80
C ARG A 27 -58.97 -31.65 -1.39
N GLN A 28 -58.06 -30.79 -0.94
CA GLN A 28 -56.66 -30.77 -1.38
C GLN A 28 -55.77 -31.81 -0.66
N GLY A 29 -56.35 -32.63 0.23
CA GLY A 29 -55.58 -33.58 1.04
C GLY A 29 -54.82 -32.92 2.20
N GLY A 30 -55.15 -31.67 2.54
CA GLY A 30 -54.60 -30.94 3.68
C GLY A 30 -55.36 -31.23 4.98
N GLU A 31 -55.78 -32.48 5.21
CA GLU A 31 -56.48 -32.86 6.45
C GLU A 31 -55.63 -32.56 7.71
N ASP A 32 -54.30 -32.61 7.59
CA ASP A 32 -53.33 -32.22 8.64
C ASP A 32 -53.26 -30.71 8.94
N LEU A 33 -53.85 -29.85 8.09
CA LEU A 33 -53.85 -28.39 8.26
C LEU A 33 -55.14 -27.85 8.90
N VAL A 34 -56.15 -28.70 9.10
CA VAL A 34 -57.37 -28.31 9.81
C VAL A 34 -57.09 -28.39 11.31
N TYR A 35 -56.93 -27.23 11.95
CA TYR A 35 -56.78 -27.13 13.40
C TYR A 35 -58.01 -27.70 14.11
N THR A 36 -57.97 -28.97 14.50
CA THR A 36 -58.83 -29.48 15.56
C THR A 36 -58.41 -28.79 16.86
N GLU A 37 -59.35 -28.19 17.60
CA GLU A 37 -59.06 -27.44 18.83
C GLU A 37 -58.34 -28.28 19.92
N ASP A 38 -58.31 -29.61 19.75
CA ASP A 38 -57.64 -30.60 20.62
C ASP A 38 -56.26 -31.06 20.15
N ALA A 39 -55.73 -30.57 19.02
CA ALA A 39 -54.36 -30.88 18.63
C ALA A 39 -53.39 -30.10 19.53
N GLU A 40 -52.70 -30.80 20.42
CA GLU A 40 -51.62 -30.27 21.26
C GLU A 40 -50.72 -29.40 20.40
N LYS A 41 -50.83 -28.07 20.59
CA LYS A 41 -50.04 -27.09 19.84
C LYS A 41 -48.58 -27.53 19.94
N PRO A 42 -47.90 -27.82 18.82
CA PRO A 42 -46.50 -28.20 18.89
C PRO A 42 -45.78 -27.07 19.61
N LYS A 43 -45.12 -27.40 20.73
CA LYS A 43 -44.27 -26.46 21.46
C LYS A 43 -43.13 -26.11 20.52
N LEU A 44 -43.32 -25.06 19.73
CA LEU A 44 -42.25 -24.42 18.97
C LEU A 44 -41.23 -23.93 19.99
N THR A 45 -40.19 -24.74 20.19
CA THR A 45 -39.00 -24.31 20.92
C THR A 45 -38.41 -23.17 20.09
N LYS A 46 -38.53 -21.93 20.58
CA LYS A 46 -38.04 -20.72 19.90
C LYS A 46 -36.56 -20.84 19.48
N ASP A 47 -35.84 -21.75 20.13
CA ASP A 47 -34.43 -22.03 19.91
C ASP A 47 -34.14 -22.67 18.55
N THR A 48 -35.08 -23.37 17.91
CA THR A 48 -34.80 -24.05 16.62
C THR A 48 -34.59 -23.08 15.47
N THR A 49 -35.37 -21.99 15.42
CA THR A 49 -35.24 -21.00 14.34
C THR A 49 -33.97 -20.17 14.53
N ILE A 50 -33.66 -19.79 15.77
CA ILE A 50 -32.43 -19.05 16.08
C ILE A 50 -31.20 -19.92 15.75
N GLN A 51 -31.20 -21.19 16.16
CA GLN A 51 -30.11 -22.11 15.85
C GLN A 51 -29.96 -22.36 14.35
N ALA A 52 -31.07 -22.42 13.59
CA ALA A 52 -31.01 -22.53 12.13
C ALA A 52 -30.38 -21.27 11.51
N THR A 53 -30.80 -20.07 11.94
CA THR A 53 -30.23 -18.81 11.44
C THR A 53 -28.77 -18.63 11.81
N VAL A 54 -28.34 -19.08 12.99
CA VAL A 54 -26.92 -19.04 13.39
C VAL A 54 -26.09 -19.97 12.52
N LYS A 55 -26.55 -21.21 12.30
CA LYS A 55 -25.85 -22.16 11.41
C LYS A 55 -25.76 -21.68 9.96
N GLU A 56 -26.80 -21.03 9.46
CA GLU A 56 -26.77 -20.42 8.12
C GLU A 56 -25.80 -19.24 8.06
N ALA A 57 -25.78 -18.38 9.09
CA ALA A 57 -24.85 -17.27 9.18
C ALA A 57 -23.38 -17.73 9.28
N GLU A 58 -23.10 -18.74 10.10
CA GLU A 58 -21.76 -19.35 10.22
C GLU A 58 -21.29 -19.90 8.88
N LYS A 59 -22.17 -20.58 8.13
CA LYS A 59 -21.83 -21.14 6.82
C LYS A 59 -21.55 -20.05 5.76
N ILE A 60 -22.19 -18.88 5.86
CA ILE A 60 -21.91 -17.74 4.99
C ILE A 60 -20.53 -17.15 5.36
N LEU A 61 -20.26 -16.99 6.65
CA LEU A 61 -18.98 -16.46 7.16
C LEU A 61 -17.78 -17.40 6.88
N GLU A 62 -17.95 -18.72 6.94
CA GLU A 62 -16.85 -19.67 6.69
C GLU A 62 -16.38 -19.72 5.22
N ASN A 63 -17.26 -19.39 4.27
CA ASN A 63 -16.95 -19.52 2.84
C ASN A 63 -16.49 -18.21 2.19
N GLU A 64 -16.62 -17.08 2.88
CA GLU A 64 -16.19 -15.79 2.37
C GLU A 64 -14.82 -15.43 2.95
N ASN A 65 -13.81 -15.26 2.09
CA ASN A 65 -12.54 -14.61 2.46
C ASN A 65 -12.78 -13.11 2.66
N ILE A 66 -13.54 -12.75 3.70
CA ILE A 66 -13.80 -11.36 4.05
C ILE A 66 -12.51 -10.78 4.63
N ASP A 67 -12.10 -9.64 4.10
CA ASP A 67 -10.95 -8.91 4.61
C ASP A 67 -11.31 -8.29 5.97
N GLU A 68 -10.43 -8.43 6.97
CA GLU A 68 -10.69 -7.92 8.33
C GLU A 68 -10.90 -6.40 8.35
N ASP A 69 -10.38 -5.69 7.35
CA ASP A 69 -10.54 -4.25 7.19
C ASP A 69 -11.87 -3.85 6.51
N ALA A 70 -12.60 -4.79 5.91
CA ALA A 70 -13.86 -4.53 5.22
C ALA A 70 -15.03 -4.36 6.21
N LYS A 71 -15.52 -3.13 6.36
CA LYS A 71 -16.69 -2.83 7.22
C LYS A 71 -18.03 -3.03 6.53
N THR A 72 -18.03 -2.96 5.20
CA THR A 72 -19.24 -3.11 4.38
C THR A 72 -18.93 -3.95 3.14
N ARG A 73 -19.96 -4.54 2.54
CA ARG A 73 -19.83 -5.29 1.27
C ARG A 73 -19.18 -4.45 0.16
N GLY A 74 -19.48 -3.16 0.10
CA GLY A 74 -18.88 -2.25 -0.87
C GLY A 74 -17.39 -1.97 -0.59
N ASP A 75 -16.94 -2.07 0.67
CA ASP A 75 -15.52 -1.95 1.00
C ASP A 75 -14.77 -3.23 0.61
N GLN A 76 -15.37 -4.41 0.80
CA GLN A 76 -14.81 -5.67 0.32
C GLN A 76 -14.61 -5.64 -1.20
N GLU A 77 -15.63 -5.19 -1.97
CA GLU A 77 -15.51 -5.08 -3.43
C GLU A 77 -14.40 -4.12 -3.86
N ARG A 78 -14.16 -3.03 -3.11
CA ARG A 78 -13.05 -2.11 -3.39
C ARG A 78 -11.68 -2.71 -3.04
N ILE A 79 -11.59 -3.45 -1.94
CA ILE A 79 -10.35 -4.13 -1.53
C ILE A 79 -10.02 -5.24 -2.53
N ASP A 80 -11.02 -6.01 -2.96
CA ASP A 80 -10.87 -7.06 -3.96
C ASP A 80 -10.47 -6.48 -5.33
N ALA A 81 -11.09 -5.37 -5.74
CA ALA A 81 -10.70 -4.65 -6.95
C ALA A 81 -9.27 -4.11 -6.85
N ALA A 82 -8.90 -3.53 -5.70
CA ALA A 82 -7.55 -3.05 -5.47
C ALA A 82 -6.53 -4.18 -5.44
N LYS A 83 -6.83 -5.35 -4.84
CA LYS A 83 -5.95 -6.53 -4.87
C LYS A 83 -5.83 -7.13 -6.27
N ALA A 84 -6.91 -7.13 -7.04
CA ALA A 84 -6.90 -7.61 -8.42
C ALA A 84 -6.10 -6.67 -9.35
N GLU A 85 -6.20 -5.35 -9.15
CA GLU A 85 -5.37 -4.36 -9.86
C GLU A 85 -3.94 -4.30 -9.33
N SER A 86 -3.72 -4.66 -8.07
CA SER A 86 -2.42 -4.72 -7.43
C SER A 86 -1.81 -6.11 -7.46
N GLU A 87 -2.19 -7.01 -8.39
CA GLU A 87 -1.21 -7.99 -8.84
C GLU A 87 -0.04 -7.14 -9.32
N PRO A 88 1.05 -7.03 -8.52
CA PRO A 88 2.12 -6.14 -8.89
C PRO A 88 2.55 -6.65 -10.26
N PRO A 89 2.72 -5.77 -11.27
CA PRO A 89 3.31 -6.21 -12.52
C PRO A 89 4.50 -7.07 -12.12
N LYS A 90 4.66 -8.22 -12.77
CA LYS A 90 5.81 -9.09 -12.56
C LYS A 90 7.01 -8.34 -13.13
N VAL A 91 7.35 -7.20 -12.52
CA VAL A 91 8.54 -6.42 -12.77
C VAL A 91 9.60 -7.45 -12.50
N PRO A 92 10.39 -7.85 -13.51
CA PRO A 92 11.54 -8.67 -13.22
C PRO A 92 12.25 -7.91 -12.12
N ARG A 93 12.35 -8.53 -10.94
CA ARG A 93 13.21 -8.02 -9.90
C ARG A 93 14.62 -8.25 -10.41
N GLU A 94 15.02 -7.44 -11.37
CA GLU A 94 16.40 -7.01 -11.50
C GLU A 94 16.65 -6.29 -10.18
N ASN A 95 16.90 -7.10 -9.14
CA ASN A 95 17.14 -6.62 -7.80
C ASN A 95 18.26 -5.61 -7.96
N THR A 96 18.12 -4.45 -7.35
CA THR A 96 19.13 -3.37 -7.40
C THR A 96 20.56 -3.89 -7.25
N MET A 97 20.76 -4.97 -6.49
CA MET A 97 22.01 -5.70 -6.36
C MET A 97 22.59 -6.27 -7.68
N VAL A 98 21.77 -6.80 -8.59
CA VAL A 98 22.20 -7.30 -9.90
C VAL A 98 22.62 -6.14 -10.81
N ALA A 99 21.86 -5.05 -10.82
CA ALA A 99 22.21 -3.84 -11.56
C ALA A 99 23.52 -3.23 -11.02
N THR A 100 23.66 -3.10 -9.70
CA THR A 100 24.89 -2.62 -9.05
C THR A 100 26.08 -3.55 -9.30
N ALA A 101 25.86 -4.87 -9.38
CA ALA A 101 26.93 -5.82 -9.72
C ALA A 101 27.36 -5.69 -11.18
N ALA A 102 26.42 -5.47 -12.11
CA ALA A 102 26.72 -5.23 -13.52
C ALA A 102 27.47 -3.90 -13.72
N GLU A 103 27.00 -2.81 -13.10
CA GLU A 103 27.68 -1.51 -13.10
C GLU A 103 29.06 -1.61 -12.44
N GLY A 104 29.18 -2.34 -11.33
CA GLY A 104 30.46 -2.60 -10.67
C GLY A 104 31.44 -3.31 -11.59
N LYS A 105 30.98 -4.31 -12.36
CA LYS A 105 31.80 -5.02 -13.35
C LYS A 105 32.19 -4.12 -14.53
N GLU A 106 31.32 -3.23 -14.97
CA GLU A 106 31.64 -2.26 -16.03
C GLU A 106 32.70 -1.25 -15.57
N ILE A 107 32.64 -0.79 -14.32
CA ILE A 107 33.60 0.16 -13.74
C ILE A 107 34.95 -0.49 -13.47
N LEU A 108 34.97 -1.74 -12.97
CA LEU A 108 36.19 -2.48 -12.62
C LEU A 108 36.80 -3.23 -13.83
N GLY A 109 36.04 -3.45 -14.90
CA GLY A 109 36.48 -4.25 -16.04
C GLY A 109 36.73 -5.72 -15.68
N ASP A 110 37.73 -6.32 -16.32
CA ASP A 110 38.19 -7.70 -16.04
C ASP A 110 39.29 -7.75 -14.94
N GLU A 111 39.42 -6.69 -14.12
CA GLU A 111 40.41 -6.65 -13.03
C GLU A 111 39.99 -7.59 -11.88
N GLU A 112 40.85 -8.56 -11.56
CA GLU A 112 40.60 -9.50 -10.46
C GLU A 112 40.74 -8.79 -9.09
N VAL A 113 39.62 -8.67 -8.37
CA VAL A 113 39.60 -8.07 -7.03
C VAL A 113 39.52 -9.18 -5.97
N GLY A 114 40.46 -9.18 -5.02
CA GLY A 114 40.41 -10.12 -3.88
C GLY A 114 39.23 -9.87 -2.93
N GLU A 115 38.77 -10.91 -2.23
CA GLU A 115 37.65 -10.84 -1.27
C GLU A 115 37.92 -9.86 -0.11
N THR A 116 39.19 -9.66 0.22
CA THR A 116 39.64 -8.72 1.24
C THR A 116 40.66 -7.74 0.66
N ARG A 117 40.73 -6.53 1.24
CA ARG A 117 41.73 -5.51 0.82
C ARG A 117 43.18 -6.01 0.88
N ALA A 118 43.48 -6.92 1.81
CA ALA A 118 44.80 -7.53 1.91
C ALA A 118 45.08 -8.45 0.70
N GLN A 119 44.10 -9.26 0.30
CA GLN A 119 44.21 -10.10 -0.90
C GLN A 119 44.26 -9.26 -2.18
N THR A 120 43.50 -8.16 -2.29
CA THR A 120 43.58 -7.26 -3.46
C THR A 120 45.00 -6.71 -3.65
N LYS A 121 45.71 -6.36 -2.55
CA LYS A 121 47.11 -5.92 -2.63
C LYS A 121 48.02 -7.03 -3.16
N VAL A 122 47.87 -8.25 -2.66
CA VAL A 122 48.69 -9.40 -3.09
C VAL A 122 48.41 -9.74 -4.56
N ILE A 123 47.15 -9.71 -5.00
CA ILE A 123 46.78 -9.95 -6.41
C ILE A 123 47.35 -8.85 -7.30
N LYS A 124 47.27 -7.59 -6.89
CA LYS A 124 47.83 -6.47 -7.64
C LYS A 124 49.36 -6.53 -7.74
N GLU A 125 50.03 -6.81 -6.62
CA GLU A 125 51.49 -7.01 -6.59
C GLU A 125 51.90 -8.21 -7.45
N ALA A 126 51.15 -9.32 -7.42
CA ALA A 126 51.41 -10.48 -8.26
C ALA A 126 51.18 -10.19 -9.75
N ALA A 127 50.10 -9.48 -10.09
CA ALA A 127 49.80 -9.05 -11.45
C ALA A 127 50.86 -8.10 -12.01
N GLU A 128 51.35 -7.16 -11.20
CA GLU A 128 52.43 -6.22 -11.53
C GLU A 128 53.77 -6.95 -11.74
N VAL A 129 54.05 -7.99 -10.95
CA VAL A 129 55.25 -8.83 -11.13
C VAL A 129 55.16 -9.67 -12.41
N THR A 130 53.98 -10.13 -12.82
CA THR A 130 53.80 -10.87 -14.09
C THR A 130 53.74 -9.97 -15.33
N ALA A 131 53.33 -8.70 -15.18
CA ALA A 131 53.28 -7.72 -16.27
C ALA A 131 54.61 -6.94 -16.45
N GLY A 132 55.58 -7.13 -15.56
CA GLY A 132 56.85 -6.39 -15.51
C GLY A 132 58.00 -7.00 -16.31
N GLY A 133 57.79 -7.28 -17.59
CA GLY A 133 58.86 -7.33 -18.59
C GLY A 133 58.58 -6.23 -19.61
N ASP A 134 59.36 -5.15 -19.57
CA ASP A 134 59.30 -3.97 -20.46
C ASP A 134 58.07 -3.06 -20.34
N ALA A 135 58.17 -2.05 -19.47
CA ALA A 135 58.17 -0.63 -19.86
C ALA A 135 57.97 0.23 -18.60
N LYS A 136 59.07 0.82 -18.14
CA LYS A 136 58.99 2.09 -17.40
C LYS A 136 58.46 3.13 -18.37
N GLU A 137 57.19 3.47 -18.29
CA GLU A 137 56.71 4.77 -18.77
C GLU A 137 56.00 5.46 -17.61
N GLU A 138 56.64 6.54 -17.16
CA GLU A 138 56.18 7.45 -16.13
C GLU A 138 54.87 8.11 -16.58
N ASN A 139 53.74 7.43 -16.40
CA ASN A 139 52.47 8.11 -16.30
C ASN A 139 52.26 8.45 -14.82
N GLU A 140 52.98 9.48 -14.36
CA GLU A 140 52.47 10.35 -13.32
C GLU A 140 51.14 10.92 -13.83
N ALA A 141 50.06 10.16 -13.65
CA ALA A 141 48.72 10.71 -13.68
C ALA A 141 48.66 11.72 -12.53
N SER A 142 49.07 12.96 -12.83
CA SER A 142 48.93 14.11 -11.95
C SER A 142 47.49 14.09 -11.47
N LEU A 143 47.26 13.64 -10.24
CA LEU A 143 45.91 13.57 -9.69
C LEU A 143 45.36 14.99 -9.84
N LYS A 144 44.29 15.16 -10.63
CA LYS A 144 43.58 16.42 -10.85
C LYS A 144 42.81 16.84 -9.58
N ARG A 145 43.45 16.75 -8.41
CA ARG A 145 43.02 17.31 -7.13
C ARG A 145 43.03 18.84 -7.13
N THR A 146 43.39 19.47 -8.25
CA THR A 146 43.29 20.92 -8.45
C THR A 146 41.89 21.38 -8.82
N SER A 147 41.02 20.51 -9.38
CA SER A 147 39.68 20.96 -9.83
C SER A 147 38.82 21.38 -8.65
N THR A 148 38.65 20.51 -7.65
CA THR A 148 37.75 20.80 -6.52
C THR A 148 38.19 22.00 -5.71
N MET A 149 39.50 22.18 -5.49
CA MET A 149 40.00 23.38 -4.79
C MET A 149 39.87 24.65 -5.63
N ALA A 150 40.07 24.57 -6.96
CA ALA A 150 39.85 25.70 -7.85
C ALA A 150 38.38 26.12 -7.91
N ASP A 151 37.46 25.14 -7.95
CA ASP A 151 36.01 25.38 -7.94
C ASP A 151 35.58 26.06 -6.62
N THR A 152 36.15 25.62 -5.48
CA THR A 152 35.85 26.23 -4.17
C THR A 152 36.37 27.66 -4.06
N ILE A 153 37.52 27.97 -4.68
CA ILE A 153 38.07 29.33 -4.72
C ILE A 153 37.17 30.25 -5.56
N GLN A 154 36.73 29.79 -6.74
CA GLN A 154 35.83 30.55 -7.60
C GLN A 154 34.48 30.83 -6.92
N GLU A 155 33.89 29.81 -6.28
CA GLU A 155 32.63 29.97 -5.54
C GLU A 155 32.79 30.94 -4.34
N GLY A 156 33.91 30.85 -3.62
CA GLY A 156 34.24 31.79 -2.54
C GLY A 156 34.39 33.24 -3.00
N GLU A 157 35.02 33.48 -4.15
CA GLU A 157 35.14 34.82 -4.74
C GLU A 157 33.79 35.40 -5.18
N GLU A 158 32.92 34.59 -5.77
CA GLU A 158 31.56 35.01 -6.13
C GLU A 158 30.71 35.32 -4.89
N PHE A 159 30.84 34.52 -3.83
CA PHE A 159 30.15 34.76 -2.57
C PHE A 159 30.58 36.09 -1.93
N LEU A 160 31.89 36.37 -1.90
CA LEU A 160 32.45 37.64 -1.43
C LEU A 160 31.99 38.83 -2.29
N LYS A 161 31.91 38.68 -3.62
CA LYS A 161 31.36 39.71 -4.52
C LYS A 161 29.88 39.97 -4.23
N LYS A 162 29.06 38.91 -4.06
CA LYS A 162 27.64 39.01 -3.72
C LYS A 162 27.41 39.65 -2.35
N GLN A 163 28.23 39.33 -1.34
CA GLN A 163 28.16 39.97 -0.03
C GLN A 163 28.48 41.47 -0.09
N LYS A 164 29.50 41.87 -0.86
CA LYS A 164 29.85 43.28 -1.07
C LYS A 164 28.74 44.08 -1.78
N THR A 165 27.89 43.42 -2.58
CA THR A 165 26.75 44.08 -3.24
C THR A 165 25.43 43.97 -2.46
N SER A 166 25.30 43.00 -1.55
CA SER A 166 24.05 42.70 -0.83
C SER A 166 23.96 43.35 0.55
N ASN A 167 25.10 43.56 1.23
CA ASN A 167 25.15 44.41 2.41
C ASN A 167 25.70 45.74 1.95
N GLY A 168 24.80 46.66 1.59
CA GLY A 168 25.20 48.01 1.22
C GLY A 168 26.08 48.61 2.31
N ASP A 169 27.32 48.96 1.96
CA ASP A 169 27.99 50.03 2.67
C ASP A 169 28.88 50.85 1.74
N SER A 170 28.64 52.14 1.89
CA SER A 170 29.42 53.31 1.53
C SER A 170 30.80 53.13 0.92
N GLU A 171 30.99 53.91 -0.15
CA GLU A 171 32.23 54.64 -0.40
C GLU A 171 32.79 55.21 0.91
N THR A 172 33.78 54.53 1.50
CA THR A 172 34.76 55.21 2.34
C THR A 172 35.93 55.61 1.45
N LYS A 173 35.85 56.85 0.99
CA LYS A 173 37.00 57.68 0.61
C LYS A 173 38.16 57.40 1.56
N LYS A 174 39.27 56.92 0.99
CA LYS A 174 40.61 57.12 1.53
C LYS A 174 41.61 57.36 0.38
N GLU A 175 41.30 58.37 -0.44
CA GLU A 175 42.29 59.37 -0.84
C GLU A 175 42.31 60.37 0.35
N GLU A 176 43.39 60.59 1.09
CA GLU A 176 44.61 61.30 0.70
C GLU A 176 45.72 60.93 1.71
N ALA A 177 46.86 60.49 1.20
CA ALA A 177 48.15 60.67 1.87
C ALA A 177 49.16 61.05 0.77
N PRO A 178 49.59 62.32 0.68
CA PRO A 178 50.64 62.68 -0.25
C PRO A 178 52.01 62.17 0.22
N ALA A 179 52.85 61.99 -0.80
CA ALA A 179 54.18 61.43 -0.80
C ALA A 179 55.22 62.15 0.10
N GLN A 180 56.28 61.38 0.42
CA GLN A 180 57.72 61.71 0.38
C GLN A 180 58.09 63.21 0.39
N GLU A 181 59.03 63.69 1.21
CA GLU A 181 60.48 63.46 1.04
C GLU A 181 61.25 63.77 2.33
N ALA A 182 62.25 62.93 2.60
CA ALA A 182 63.35 63.22 3.50
C ALA A 182 64.46 63.94 2.70
N SER A 183 64.89 65.10 3.20
CA SER A 183 66.22 65.68 2.97
C SER A 183 66.73 66.27 4.28
#